data_AF-A0A0G4L8Y9-F1
#
_entry.id   AF-A0A0G4L8Y9-F1
#
_cell.length_a   1.000
_cell.length_b   1.000
_cell.length_c   1.000
_cell.angle_alpha   90.00
_cell.angle_beta   90.00
_cell.angle_gamma   90.00
#
_symmetry.space_group_name_H-M   'P 1'
#
loop_
_entity.id
_entity.type
_entity.pdbx_description
1 polymer ?
#
loop_
_entity_poly.entity_id
_entity_poly.type
_entity_poly.pdbx_seq_one_letter_code
_entity_poly.pdbx_strand_id
1 'polypeptide(L)'
;MVGPPPLTGLKTSDGRYMSVGALEPQFYKALIRGLGLEGQGWEAKRQDPQVWPAMRALFTDVFLSKPRTEWEAIFDGTDACCTPVLEYPELESEAGREGDLRPAVTLVETPCLAVVAGAKDARQGQGPGVPGDGYVGIPLRPGDGGEAVLQEWLGWSSGKEFEVLRGGLVLKSKL
;
A
#
# COMPACT_ATOMS: atom_id res chain seq x y z
N MET A 1 -11.36 -20.26 -16.88
CA MET A 1 -12.10 -18.99 -17.07
C MET A 1 -11.04 -17.93 -17.31
N VAL A 2 -10.88 -17.44 -18.54
CA VAL A 2 -9.86 -16.43 -18.86
C VAL A 2 -10.51 -15.06 -18.62
N GLY A 3 -10.12 -14.37 -17.56
CA GLY A 3 -10.59 -13.02 -17.27
C GLY A 3 -9.89 -11.97 -18.14
N PRO A 4 -10.38 -10.71 -18.15
CA PRO A 4 -9.66 -9.61 -18.77
C PRO A 4 -8.24 -9.48 -18.20
N PRO A 5 -7.26 -8.97 -18.97
CA PRO A 5 -5.89 -8.85 -18.53
C PRO A 5 -5.83 -7.90 -17.34
N PRO A 6 -4.97 -8.17 -16.33
CA PRO A 6 -4.79 -7.27 -15.22
C PRO A 6 -4.35 -5.88 -15.74
N LEU A 7 -5.05 -4.85 -15.28
CA LEU A 7 -4.74 -3.45 -15.55
C LEU A 7 -3.94 -2.90 -14.37
N THR A 8 -2.73 -3.45 -14.19
CA THR A 8 -1.79 -2.99 -13.17
C THR A 8 -1.05 -1.76 -13.68
N GLY A 9 -0.95 -0.73 -12.83
CA GLY A 9 -0.11 0.45 -13.07
C GLY A 9 -0.74 1.50 -14.01
N LEU A 10 -1.99 1.88 -13.76
CA LEU A 10 -2.64 2.96 -14.50
C LEU A 10 -2.16 4.31 -13.97
N LYS A 11 -1.46 5.06 -14.82
CA LYS A 11 -0.90 6.38 -14.46
C LYS A 11 -2.02 7.41 -14.34
N THR A 12 -1.90 8.27 -13.34
CA THR A 12 -2.83 9.37 -13.04
C THR A 12 -2.22 10.71 -13.43
N SER A 13 -3.00 11.80 -13.38
CA SER A 13 -2.57 13.11 -13.90
C SER A 13 -1.37 13.71 -13.17
N ASP A 14 -1.17 13.35 -11.89
CA ASP A 14 -0.05 13.80 -11.05
C ASP A 14 1.21 12.91 -11.19
N GLY A 15 1.16 11.93 -12.10
CA GLY A 15 2.26 11.00 -12.36
C GLY A 15 2.32 9.79 -11.44
N ARG A 16 1.43 9.68 -10.45
CA ARG A 16 1.29 8.51 -9.57
C ARG A 16 0.39 7.45 -10.21
N TYR A 17 0.18 6.32 -9.54
CA TYR A 17 -0.47 5.15 -10.15
C TYR A 17 -1.62 4.56 -9.32
N MET A 18 -2.60 3.99 -10.01
CA MET A 18 -3.65 3.12 -9.47
C MET A 18 -3.46 1.68 -9.97
N SER A 19 -3.84 0.71 -9.15
CA SER A 19 -3.93 -0.71 -9.52
C SER A 19 -5.39 -1.12 -9.67
N VAL A 20 -5.72 -1.89 -10.70
CA VAL A 20 -7.09 -2.38 -10.96
C VAL A 20 -7.08 -3.89 -11.09
N GLY A 21 -7.84 -4.56 -10.22
CA GLY A 21 -7.99 -6.02 -10.14
C GLY A 21 -9.42 -6.52 -10.25
N ALA A 22 -10.34 -5.74 -10.82
CA ALA A 22 -11.78 -6.03 -10.87
C ALA A 22 -12.16 -7.13 -11.90
N LEU A 23 -11.83 -8.39 -11.62
CA LEU A 23 -12.10 -9.51 -12.53
C LEU A 23 -13.54 -10.02 -12.44
N GLU A 24 -14.16 -9.96 -11.26
CA GLU A 24 -15.51 -10.41 -11.00
C GLU A 24 -16.56 -9.38 -11.48
N PRO A 25 -17.72 -9.82 -12.01
CA PRO A 25 -18.71 -8.93 -12.60
C PRO A 25 -19.16 -7.78 -11.69
N GLN A 26 -19.39 -8.06 -10.40
CA GLN A 26 -19.89 -7.09 -9.43
C GLN A 26 -18.85 -6.00 -9.13
N PHE A 27 -17.57 -6.38 -9.03
CA PHE A 27 -16.46 -5.44 -8.79
C PHE A 27 -16.18 -4.62 -10.05
N TYR A 28 -16.24 -5.25 -11.22
CA TYR A 28 -16.09 -4.55 -12.50
C TYR A 28 -17.22 -3.52 -12.72
N LYS A 29 -18.45 -3.84 -12.32
CA LYS A 29 -19.56 -2.88 -12.37
C LYS A 29 -19.29 -1.67 -11.46
N ALA A 30 -18.80 -1.88 -10.24
CA ALA A 30 -18.41 -0.80 -9.35
C ALA A 30 -17.27 0.05 -9.93
N LEU A 31 -16.28 -0.58 -10.58
CA LEU A 31 -15.21 0.10 -11.30
C LEU A 31 -15.77 0.99 -12.42
N ILE A 32 -16.59 0.44 -13.33
CA ILE A 32 -17.16 1.18 -14.45
C ILE A 32 -17.98 2.38 -13.99
N ARG A 33 -18.74 2.23 -12.90
CA ARG A 33 -19.47 3.33 -12.26
C ARG A 33 -18.52 4.42 -11.75
N GLY A 34 -17.46 4.04 -11.03
CA GLY A 34 -16.47 5.01 -10.52
C GLY A 34 -15.69 5.71 -11.64
N LEU A 35 -15.44 5.04 -12.76
CA LEU A 35 -14.83 5.63 -13.96
C LEU A 35 -15.79 6.53 -14.76
N GLY A 36 -17.09 6.57 -14.42
CA GLY A 36 -18.09 7.34 -15.16
C GLY A 36 -18.42 6.75 -16.54
N LEU A 37 -18.22 5.44 -16.71
CA LEU A 37 -18.39 4.73 -17.99
C LEU A 37 -19.69 3.88 -18.04
N GLU A 38 -20.55 4.00 -17.03
CA GLU A 38 -21.80 3.23 -16.93
C GLU A 38 -22.70 3.46 -18.15
N GLY A 39 -23.32 2.39 -18.64
CA GLY A 39 -24.24 2.45 -19.79
C GLY A 39 -23.57 2.50 -21.16
N GLN A 40 -22.24 2.49 -21.24
CA GLN A 40 -21.49 2.44 -22.51
C GLN A 40 -21.26 1.00 -23.03
N GLY A 41 -21.70 -0.01 -22.27
CA GLY A 41 -21.65 -1.42 -22.66
C GLY A 41 -20.31 -2.11 -22.42
N TRP A 42 -19.40 -1.51 -21.65
CA TRP A 42 -18.11 -2.09 -21.31
C TRP A 42 -18.24 -3.34 -20.43
N GLU A 43 -19.26 -3.38 -19.57
CA GLU A 43 -19.60 -4.50 -18.69
C GLU A 43 -19.86 -5.79 -19.47
N ALA A 44 -20.56 -5.68 -20.60
CA ALA A 44 -20.88 -6.81 -21.48
C ALA A 44 -19.67 -7.25 -22.32
N LYS A 45 -18.75 -6.32 -22.63
CA LYS A 45 -17.60 -6.56 -23.53
C LYS A 45 -16.34 -7.04 -22.80
N ARG A 46 -16.29 -6.97 -21.47
CA ARG A 46 -15.06 -7.30 -20.67
C ARG A 46 -14.47 -8.69 -20.94
N GLN A 47 -15.28 -9.65 -21.38
CA GLN A 47 -14.86 -11.04 -21.65
C GLN A 47 -14.37 -11.25 -23.09
N ASP A 48 -14.47 -10.23 -23.96
CA ASP A 48 -14.02 -10.32 -25.34
C ASP A 48 -12.55 -9.86 -25.46
N PRO A 49 -11.62 -10.77 -25.78
CA PRO A 49 -10.21 -10.42 -25.92
C PRO A 49 -9.92 -9.40 -27.02
N GLN A 50 -10.80 -9.27 -28.02
CA GLN A 50 -10.61 -8.33 -29.13
C GLN A 50 -10.77 -6.88 -28.68
N VAL A 51 -11.55 -6.62 -27.62
CA VAL A 51 -11.74 -5.25 -27.10
C VAL A 51 -10.72 -4.86 -26.03
N TRP A 52 -9.94 -5.81 -25.48
CA TRP A 52 -9.02 -5.52 -24.39
C TRP A 52 -8.00 -4.43 -24.68
N PRO A 53 -7.39 -4.34 -25.89
CA PRO A 53 -6.51 -3.22 -26.21
C PRO A 53 -7.21 -1.86 -26.13
N ALA A 54 -8.43 -1.76 -26.70
CA ALA A 54 -9.22 -0.52 -26.67
C ALA A 54 -9.68 -0.17 -25.25
N MET A 55 -10.09 -1.17 -24.46
CA MET A 55 -10.46 -1.01 -23.06
C MET A 55 -9.28 -0.52 -22.21
N ARG A 56 -8.08 -1.08 -22.41
CA ARG A 56 -6.86 -0.63 -21.72
C ARG A 56 -6.52 0.81 -22.08
N ALA A 57 -6.63 1.19 -23.36
CA ALA A 57 -6.42 2.57 -23.79
C ALA A 57 -7.42 3.53 -23.13
N LEU A 58 -8.71 3.21 -23.18
CA LEU A 58 -9.76 3.99 -22.54
C LEU A 58 -9.50 4.18 -21.03
N PHE A 59 -9.19 3.10 -20.32
CA PHE A 59 -8.97 3.20 -18.87
C PHE A 59 -7.73 4.05 -18.58
N THR A 60 -6.67 3.88 -19.37
CA THR A 60 -5.47 4.72 -19.25
C THR A 60 -5.82 6.20 -19.41
N ASP A 61 -6.58 6.57 -20.45
CA ASP A 61 -7.00 7.96 -20.69
C ASP A 61 -7.89 8.50 -19.56
N VAL A 62 -8.81 7.68 -19.06
CA VAL A 62 -9.67 8.06 -17.93
C VAL A 62 -8.83 8.30 -16.68
N PHE A 63 -7.94 7.40 -16.29
CA PHE A 63 -7.12 7.59 -15.08
C PHE A 63 -6.19 8.82 -15.19
N LEU A 64 -5.72 9.17 -16.39
CA LEU A 64 -4.95 10.39 -16.65
C LEU A 64 -5.74 11.69 -16.45
N SER A 65 -7.07 11.64 -16.31
CA SER A 65 -7.90 12.84 -16.16
C SER A 65 -7.92 13.44 -14.75
N LYS A 66 -7.48 12.71 -13.73
CA LYS A 66 -7.50 13.13 -12.32
C LYS A 66 -6.23 12.74 -11.57
N PRO A 67 -5.85 13.48 -10.51
CA PRO A 67 -4.76 13.06 -9.63
C PRO A 67 -5.15 11.81 -8.85
N ARG A 68 -4.16 11.09 -8.31
CA ARG A 68 -4.41 9.81 -7.60
C ARG A 68 -5.34 10.00 -6.41
N THR A 69 -5.21 11.08 -5.66
CA THR A 69 -6.03 11.37 -4.47
C THR A 69 -7.53 11.50 -4.78
N GLU A 70 -7.90 12.00 -5.96
CA GLU A 70 -9.30 12.01 -6.39
C GLU A 70 -9.81 10.60 -6.70
N TRP A 71 -8.99 9.77 -7.37
CA TRP A 71 -9.34 8.38 -7.63
C TRP A 71 -9.48 7.57 -6.34
N GLU A 72 -8.58 7.79 -5.38
CA GLU A 72 -8.69 7.22 -4.04
C GLU A 72 -10.04 7.56 -3.41
N ALA A 73 -10.45 8.84 -3.42
CA ALA A 73 -11.74 9.25 -2.87
C ALA A 73 -12.95 8.66 -3.63
N ILE A 74 -12.84 8.45 -4.94
CA ILE A 74 -13.92 7.85 -5.76
C ILE A 74 -14.11 6.36 -5.43
N PHE A 75 -13.01 5.64 -5.20
CA PHE A 75 -13.05 4.19 -5.01
C PHE A 75 -13.03 3.77 -3.54
N ASP A 76 -12.72 4.67 -2.61
CA ASP A 76 -12.77 4.40 -1.18
C ASP A 76 -14.19 3.97 -0.75
N GLY A 77 -14.24 2.94 0.11
CA GLY A 77 -15.50 2.33 0.55
C GLY A 77 -16.29 1.58 -0.54
N THR A 78 -15.73 1.36 -1.74
CA THR A 78 -16.38 0.60 -2.82
C THR A 78 -15.73 -0.78 -3.03
N ASP A 79 -16.51 -1.71 -3.60
CA ASP A 79 -16.00 -3.02 -4.01
C ASP A 79 -15.34 -3.00 -5.40
N ALA A 80 -14.85 -1.86 -5.88
CA ALA A 80 -14.33 -1.72 -7.25
C ALA A 80 -13.00 -2.43 -7.52
N CYS A 81 -12.39 -3.07 -6.50
CA CYS A 81 -11.05 -3.68 -6.57
C CYS A 81 -10.03 -2.75 -7.26
N CYS A 82 -10.05 -1.47 -6.88
CA CYS A 82 -9.14 -0.44 -7.37
C CYS A 82 -8.47 0.24 -6.17
N THR A 83 -7.14 0.27 -6.14
CA THR A 83 -6.37 0.76 -5.01
C THR A 83 -5.20 1.65 -5.46
N PRO A 84 -4.76 2.62 -4.65
CA PRO A 84 -3.55 3.37 -4.96
C PRO A 84 -2.32 2.47 -4.93
N VAL A 85 -1.35 2.75 -5.79
CA VAL A 85 0.02 2.26 -5.64
C VAL A 85 0.76 3.28 -4.79
N LEU A 86 1.19 2.88 -3.61
CA LEU A 86 1.88 3.74 -2.64
C LEU A 86 3.40 3.67 -2.83
N GLU A 87 4.06 4.82 -2.69
CA GLU A 87 5.52 4.90 -2.67
C GLU A 87 6.04 4.84 -1.23
N TYR A 88 7.28 4.36 -1.04
CA TYR A 88 7.90 4.23 0.29
C TYR A 88 7.81 5.50 1.16
N PRO A 89 8.05 6.73 0.64
CA PRO A 89 7.94 7.93 1.47
C PRO A 89 6.52 8.16 2.02
N GLU A 90 5.49 7.72 1.30
CA GLU A 90 4.09 7.82 1.74
C GLU A 90 3.82 6.84 2.88
N LEU A 91 4.44 5.66 2.84
CA LEU A 91 4.35 4.67 3.91
C LEU A 91 5.05 5.16 5.18
N GLU A 92 6.21 5.84 5.04
CA GLU A 92 6.97 6.35 6.19
C GLU A 92 6.31 7.55 6.90
N SER A 93 5.64 8.42 6.14
CA SER A 93 5.13 9.70 6.67
C SER A 93 3.66 9.65 7.07
N GLU A 94 2.89 8.70 6.55
CA GLU A 94 1.45 8.60 6.78
C GLU A 94 1.13 7.23 7.39
N ALA A 95 1.17 7.15 8.73
CA ALA A 95 0.97 5.89 9.48
C ALA A 95 -0.33 5.13 9.10
N GLY A 96 -1.36 5.83 8.62
CA GLY A 96 -2.60 5.20 8.13
C GLY A 96 -2.46 4.47 6.78
N ARG A 97 -1.34 4.67 6.07
CA ARG A 97 -1.07 4.18 4.70
C ARG A 97 0.09 3.20 4.63
N GLU A 98 0.90 3.09 5.68
CA GLU A 98 1.92 2.05 5.87
C GLU A 98 1.35 0.63 5.67
N GLY A 99 0.02 0.52 5.69
CA GLY A 99 -0.69 -0.73 5.69
C GLY A 99 -0.80 -1.14 7.14
N ASP A 100 -2.02 -1.33 7.60
CA ASP A 100 -2.22 -2.17 8.77
C ASP A 100 -1.74 -3.56 8.31
N LEU A 101 -0.50 -3.95 8.68
CA LEU A 101 0.08 -5.28 8.46
C LEU A 101 -0.69 -6.30 9.32
N ARG A 102 -2.02 -6.29 9.19
CA ARG A 102 -2.92 -7.28 9.73
C ARG A 102 -2.57 -8.60 9.06
N PRO A 103 -2.54 -9.69 9.82
CA PRO A 103 -2.52 -11.02 9.22
C PRO A 103 -3.68 -11.12 8.21
N ALA A 104 -3.40 -11.66 7.02
CA ALA A 104 -4.35 -11.77 5.90
C ALA A 104 -5.64 -12.53 6.25
N VAL A 105 -5.65 -13.24 7.38
CA VAL A 105 -6.82 -13.87 7.99
C VAL A 105 -6.83 -13.57 9.49
N THR A 106 -8.01 -13.19 10.02
CA THR A 106 -8.26 -13.17 11.46
C THR A 106 -8.65 -14.58 11.87
N LEU A 107 -7.71 -15.33 12.44
CA LEU A 107 -8.01 -16.65 13.01
C LEU A 107 -8.77 -16.46 14.30
N VAL A 108 -10.00 -16.99 14.35
CA VAL A 108 -10.93 -16.86 15.48
C VAL A 108 -10.50 -17.67 16.70
N GLU A 109 -9.60 -18.65 16.51
CA GLU A 109 -9.03 -19.46 17.58
C GLU A 109 -7.50 -19.64 17.43
N THR A 110 -6.79 -18.90 18.27
CA THR A 110 -5.47 -19.13 18.91
C THR A 110 -4.15 -19.14 18.09
N PRO A 111 -3.25 -18.15 18.34
CA PRO A 111 -3.49 -16.84 18.94
C PRO A 111 -3.37 -15.72 17.91
N CYS A 112 -4.43 -14.92 17.77
CA CYS A 112 -4.35 -13.52 17.37
C CYS A 112 -5.26 -12.72 18.30
N LEU A 113 -4.68 -11.80 19.07
CA LEU A 113 -5.38 -10.85 19.94
C LEU A 113 -5.90 -9.67 19.11
N ALA A 114 -6.92 -8.94 19.59
CA ALA A 114 -7.40 -7.74 18.92
C ALA A 114 -6.27 -6.71 18.70
N VAL A 115 -6.27 -6.03 17.54
CA VAL A 115 -5.28 -4.97 17.25
C VAL A 115 -5.53 -3.77 18.18
N VAL A 116 -6.80 -3.55 18.54
CA VAL A 116 -7.19 -2.52 19.52
C VAL A 116 -7.94 -3.18 20.67
N ALA A 117 -7.56 -2.86 21.91
CA ALA A 117 -8.22 -3.38 23.10
C ALA A 117 -9.72 -3.07 23.10
N GLY A 118 -10.56 -4.09 23.22
CA GLY A 118 -12.03 -3.93 23.28
C GLY A 118 -12.73 -3.72 21.93
N ALA A 119 -12.03 -3.93 20.80
CA ALA A 119 -12.65 -3.90 19.48
C ALA A 119 -13.77 -4.94 19.34
N LYS A 120 -14.88 -4.52 18.72
CA LYS A 120 -16.06 -5.36 18.41
C LYS A 120 -16.27 -5.59 16.92
N ASP A 121 -15.63 -4.78 16.06
CA ASP A 121 -15.63 -4.99 14.61
C ASP A 121 -14.55 -6.03 14.27
N ALA A 122 -14.94 -7.08 13.56
CA ALA A 122 -14.02 -8.11 13.08
C ALA A 122 -12.86 -7.54 12.26
N ARG A 123 -13.04 -6.38 11.60
CA ARG A 123 -11.97 -5.69 10.85
C ARG A 123 -10.83 -5.19 11.74
N GLN A 124 -11.06 -5.02 13.04
CA GLN A 124 -10.11 -4.49 14.03
C GLN A 124 -9.65 -5.57 15.03
N GLY A 125 -10.04 -6.83 14.80
CA GLY A 125 -9.82 -7.95 15.70
C GLY A 125 -10.85 -8.05 16.83
N GLN A 126 -10.88 -9.19 17.52
CA GLN A 126 -11.79 -9.48 18.63
C GLN A 126 -10.98 -10.06 19.81
N GLY A 127 -11.27 -9.65 21.05
CA GLY A 127 -10.58 -10.15 22.26
C GLY A 127 -9.91 -9.05 23.11
N PRO A 128 -9.15 -9.43 24.17
CA PRO A 128 -8.63 -8.48 25.16
C PRO A 128 -7.54 -7.53 24.62
N GLY A 129 -7.04 -7.76 23.40
CA GLY A 129 -5.98 -6.98 22.77
C GLY A 129 -4.57 -7.47 23.12
N VAL A 130 -3.56 -7.13 22.30
CA VAL A 130 -2.14 -7.18 22.69
C VAL A 130 -1.79 -5.88 23.43
N PRO A 131 -1.00 -5.92 24.52
CA PRO A 131 -0.38 -4.71 25.04
C PRO A 131 0.44 -4.03 23.94
N GLY A 132 0.07 -2.81 23.54
CA GLY A 132 0.78 -2.04 22.50
C GLY A 132 0.04 -1.81 21.18
N ASP A 133 -1.26 -2.08 21.10
CA ASP A 133 -2.13 -1.79 19.93
C ASP A 133 -1.67 -2.42 18.59
N GLY A 134 -0.99 -3.57 18.64
CA GLY A 134 -0.47 -4.27 17.46
C GLY A 134 1.03 -4.11 17.25
N TYR A 135 1.48 -4.18 16.00
CA TYR A 135 2.87 -3.92 15.63
C TYR A 135 3.04 -2.44 15.31
N VAL A 136 4.00 -1.78 15.97
CA VAL A 136 4.45 -0.44 15.58
C VAL A 136 5.60 -0.62 14.60
N GLY A 137 5.37 -0.25 13.33
CA GLY A 137 6.43 -0.11 12.35
C GLY A 137 7.45 0.92 12.81
N ILE A 138 8.68 0.48 13.06
CA ILE A 138 9.81 1.38 13.26
C ILE A 138 10.62 1.35 11.96
N PRO A 139 10.52 2.38 11.10
CA PRO A 139 11.31 2.42 9.88
C PRO A 139 12.80 2.51 10.25
N LEU A 140 13.60 1.60 9.68
CA LEU A 140 15.06 1.64 9.84
C LEU A 140 15.64 2.70 8.91
N ARG A 141 16.34 3.67 9.49
CA ARG A 141 17.11 4.67 8.74
C ARG A 141 18.54 4.20 8.55
N PRO A 142 19.23 4.65 7.49
CA PRO A 142 20.67 4.47 7.38
C PRO A 142 21.36 4.94 8.66
N GLY A 143 22.14 4.05 9.29
CA GLY A 143 22.85 4.31 10.55
C GLY A 143 22.12 3.86 11.81
N ASP A 144 20.83 3.50 11.76
CA ASP A 144 20.07 3.06 12.93
C ASP A 144 20.68 1.79 13.55
N GLY A 145 20.95 1.85 14.86
CA GLY A 145 21.62 0.77 15.61
C GLY A 145 23.12 0.63 15.33
N GLY A 146 23.68 1.34 14.36
CA GLY A 146 25.07 1.18 13.94
C GLY A 146 26.09 1.56 15.03
N GLU A 147 25.86 2.65 15.76
CA GLU A 147 26.75 3.06 16.87
C GLU A 147 26.76 2.02 18.00
N ALA A 148 25.60 1.48 18.35
CA ALA A 148 25.49 0.45 19.38
C ALA A 148 26.23 -0.83 18.98
N VAL A 149 26.06 -1.27 17.72
CA VAL A 149 26.77 -2.43 17.17
C VAL A 149 28.29 -2.21 17.14
N LEU A 150 28.77 -1.03 16.73
CA LEU A 150 30.21 -0.72 16.73
C LEU A 150 30.80 -0.68 18.14
N GLN A 151 30.06 -0.16 19.12
CA GLN A 151 30.48 -0.17 20.51
C GLN A 151 30.51 -1.60 21.07
N GLU A 152 29.52 -2.43 20.75
CA GLU A 152 29.45 -3.82 21.20
C GLU A 152 30.56 -4.69 20.59
N TRP A 153 30.77 -4.58 19.28
CA TRP A 153 31.68 -5.49 18.56
C TRP A 153 33.14 -5.03 18.60
N LEU A 154 33.37 -3.72 18.54
CA LEU A 154 34.72 -3.16 18.36
C LEU A 154 35.13 -2.22 19.52
N GLY A 155 34.21 -1.88 20.42
CA GLY A 155 34.46 -0.89 21.47
C GLY A 155 34.54 0.54 20.95
N TRP A 156 34.10 0.79 19.70
CA TRP A 156 34.26 2.06 19.02
C TRP A 156 33.14 3.03 19.39
N SER A 157 33.49 4.31 19.44
CA SER A 157 32.59 5.39 19.84
C SER A 157 32.68 6.60 18.91
N SER A 158 31.55 7.28 18.73
CA SER A 158 31.47 8.53 17.98
C SER A 158 32.42 9.57 18.59
N GLY A 159 33.12 10.33 17.74
CA GLY A 159 34.12 11.31 18.14
C GLY A 159 35.54 10.75 18.33
N LYS A 160 35.70 9.43 18.48
CA LYS A 160 37.02 8.77 18.57
C LYS A 160 37.41 8.08 17.28
N GLU A 161 36.69 7.01 16.91
CA GLU A 161 37.01 6.20 15.74
C GLU A 161 36.26 6.65 14.49
N PHE A 162 35.05 7.21 14.66
CA PHE A 162 34.20 7.68 13.56
C PHE A 162 33.41 8.95 13.96
N GLU A 163 32.82 9.61 12.97
CA GLU A 163 31.82 10.68 13.12
C GLU A 163 30.55 10.30 12.35
N VAL A 164 29.40 10.85 12.76
CA VAL A 164 28.12 10.65 12.06
C VAL A 164 27.91 11.79 11.06
N LEU A 165 27.90 11.48 9.77
CA LEU A 165 27.67 12.45 8.69
C LEU A 165 26.51 12.02 7.80
N ARG A 166 25.45 12.84 7.77
CA ARG A 166 24.22 12.59 6.96
C ARG A 166 23.60 11.20 7.20
N GLY A 167 23.64 10.71 8.45
CA GLY A 167 23.16 9.37 8.83
C GLY A 167 24.15 8.22 8.54
N GLY A 168 25.29 8.51 7.90
CA GLY A 168 26.37 7.53 7.71
C GLY A 168 27.45 7.64 8.78
N LEU A 169 28.02 6.50 9.18
CA LEU A 169 29.19 6.44 10.07
C LEU A 169 30.47 6.54 9.23
N VAL A 170 31.29 7.57 9.47
CA VAL A 170 32.50 7.85 8.68
C VAL A 170 33.73 7.79 9.57
N LEU A 171 34.69 6.92 9.24
CA LEU A 171 35.95 6.78 9.98
C LEU A 171 36.74 8.08 9.98
N LYS A 172 37.29 8.48 11.13
CA LYS A 172 38.10 9.72 11.22
C LYS A 172 39.40 9.66 10.41
N SER A 173 39.91 8.46 10.14
CA SER A 173 41.07 8.27 9.24
C SER A 173 40.76 8.51 7.76
N LYS A 174 39.48 8.66 7.41
CA LYS A 174 38.99 8.93 6.05
C LYS A 174 38.22 10.25 5.93
N LEU A 175 38.26 11.09 6.97
CA LEU A 175 37.71 12.45 6.99
C LEU A 175 38.75 13.48 6.54
#